data_AF-A0A166C1J1-F1
#
_entry.id   AF-A0A166C1J1-F1
#
_cell.length_a   1.000
_cell.length_b   1.000
_cell.length_c   1.000
_cell.angle_alpha   90.00
_cell.angle_beta   90.00
_cell.angle_gamma   90.00
#
_symmetry.space_group_name_H-M   'P 1'
#
loop_
_entity.id
_entity.type
_entity.pdbx_description
1 polymer ?
#
loop_
_entity_poly.entity_id
_entity_poly.type
_entity_poly.pdbx_seq_one_letter_code
_entity_poly.pdbx_strand_id
1 'polypeptide(L)'
;MQATWRRNSLKNALEHIHSTMQLKFGFRLWDGTHVPANPPPAIIAINDPGVISALLRRPRIETLVDAWVQKRVDIEGVNLFEMAELRPPGKASKLAKNLNRRLLAKAVLPFLFAPSKRRASSEVKGEGARDGSEASNKRNIAHHYDVSNEFYALFLDEQMLYTCAYFTKAENTLDQAQRDKLDMICRKLRLEPGDRLLDIGCGWGALICHAAEHYGVTAKGVTLSEQQVLLGRKTIAERGLEDRVSIELQDFSKLSGTFTKISSIGMFEHVGLANHEGYFQAVKRLLEPRGIYLHHAITRPGKRTEKKFRKKPAEYKALIRYIFPGGELDHIGMSLRNLEATGFEVHDVEGWREHYAYTTSHWATRLMSRKEEAIALVGEETFRMWALYLAGVSLAFERGSAQIFQTVATRKTKSFSGMPLTRASLYKRENETC
;
A
#
# COMPACT_ATOMS: atom_id res chain seq x y z
N MET A 1 -32.42 -11.62 32.88
CA MET A 1 -31.54 -11.07 33.93
C MET A 1 -30.07 -10.97 33.53
N GLN A 2 -29.42 -12.05 33.05
CA GLN A 2 -27.99 -11.99 32.68
C GLN A 2 -27.68 -11.01 31.54
N ALA A 3 -28.45 -10.99 30.44
CA ALA A 3 -28.17 -10.11 29.29
C ALA A 3 -28.20 -8.61 29.63
N THR A 4 -29.21 -8.16 30.38
CA THR A 4 -29.38 -6.77 30.83
C THR A 4 -28.24 -6.34 31.78
N TRP A 5 -27.82 -7.23 32.69
CA TRP A 5 -26.71 -6.96 33.58
C TRP A 5 -25.37 -6.88 32.85
N ARG A 6 -25.09 -7.80 31.90
CA ARG A 6 -23.89 -7.77 31.04
C ARG A 6 -23.79 -6.45 30.29
N ARG A 7 -24.90 -6.00 29.70
CA ARG A 7 -24.99 -4.72 28.99
C ARG A 7 -24.70 -3.55 29.91
N ASN A 8 -25.40 -3.44 31.04
CA ASN A 8 -25.24 -2.30 31.95
C ASN A 8 -23.80 -2.25 32.51
N SER A 9 -23.18 -3.40 32.76
CA SER A 9 -21.78 -3.46 33.18
C SER A 9 -20.82 -2.98 32.08
N LEU A 10 -21.03 -3.39 30.82
CA LEU A 10 -20.25 -2.89 29.67
C LEU A 10 -20.45 -1.39 29.44
N LYS A 11 -21.70 -0.92 29.52
CA LYS A 11 -22.05 0.51 29.43
C LYS A 11 -21.24 1.33 30.42
N ASN A 12 -21.28 0.98 31.71
CA ASN A 12 -20.56 1.70 32.76
C ASN A 12 -19.04 1.69 32.53
N ALA A 13 -18.49 0.58 32.02
CA ALA A 13 -17.07 0.50 31.68
C ALA A 13 -16.72 1.39 30.48
N LEU A 14 -17.56 1.44 29.44
CA LEU A 14 -17.35 2.32 28.29
C LEU A 14 -17.51 3.79 28.66
N GLU A 15 -18.42 4.16 29.55
CA GLU A 15 -18.54 5.52 30.10
C GLU A 15 -17.29 5.92 30.88
N HIS A 16 -16.77 5.01 31.71
CA HIS A 16 -15.49 5.20 32.42
C HIS A 16 -14.32 5.36 31.45
N ILE A 17 -14.24 4.54 30.40
CA ILE A 17 -13.20 4.63 29.37
C ILE A 17 -13.33 5.97 28.64
N HIS A 18 -14.52 6.32 28.16
CA HIS A 18 -14.78 7.53 27.39
C HIS A 18 -14.37 8.78 28.17
N SER A 19 -14.81 8.90 29.42
CA SER A 19 -14.47 10.03 30.29
C SER A 19 -12.97 10.05 30.65
N THR A 20 -12.42 8.93 31.10
CA THR A 20 -11.02 8.86 31.57
C THR A 20 -10.01 9.09 30.44
N MET A 21 -10.30 8.55 29.25
CA MET A 21 -9.45 8.70 28.07
C MET A 21 -9.78 9.95 27.27
N GLN A 22 -10.81 10.71 27.65
CA GLN A 22 -11.28 11.91 26.94
C GLN A 22 -11.49 11.62 25.45
N LEU A 23 -12.21 10.53 25.16
CA LEU A 23 -12.48 10.13 23.79
C LEU A 23 -13.36 11.17 23.10
N LYS A 24 -13.08 11.40 21.81
CA LYS A 24 -13.87 12.30 20.95
C LYS A 24 -14.93 11.56 20.12
N PHE A 25 -15.09 10.27 20.36
CA PHE A 25 -16.06 9.39 19.71
C PHE A 25 -16.82 8.58 20.76
N GLY A 26 -18.07 8.24 20.46
CA GLY A 26 -18.94 7.43 21.30
C GLY A 26 -18.97 5.97 20.86
N PHE A 27 -19.82 5.19 21.53
CA PHE A 27 -20.11 3.80 21.19
C PHE A 27 -21.60 3.59 21.06
N ARG A 28 -22.03 2.77 20.10
CA ARG A 28 -23.39 2.22 20.01
C ARG A 28 -23.34 0.73 20.23
N LEU A 29 -24.09 0.22 21.21
CA LEU A 29 -24.17 -1.22 21.48
C LEU A 29 -25.17 -1.89 20.54
N TRP A 30 -25.14 -3.23 20.53
CA TRP A 30 -25.96 -4.08 19.65
C TRP A 30 -27.47 -3.93 19.87
N ASP A 31 -27.90 -3.33 20.98
CA ASP A 31 -29.31 -3.03 21.30
C ASP A 31 -29.69 -1.56 21.04
N GLY A 32 -28.80 -0.77 20.44
CA GLY A 32 -29.00 0.65 20.17
C GLY A 32 -28.61 1.59 21.31
N THR A 33 -28.15 1.07 22.46
CA THR A 33 -27.70 1.92 23.57
C THR A 33 -26.46 2.73 23.17
N HIS A 34 -26.49 4.05 23.38
CA HIS A 34 -25.36 4.95 23.15
C HIS A 34 -24.55 5.20 24.42
N VAL A 35 -23.23 5.32 24.24
CA VAL A 35 -22.26 5.63 25.29
C VAL A 35 -21.27 6.69 24.80
N PRO A 36 -21.28 7.92 25.34
CA PRO A 36 -22.21 8.45 26.35
C PRO A 36 -23.66 8.54 25.82
N ALA A 37 -24.61 8.77 26.72
CA ALA A 37 -26.04 8.88 26.37
C ALA A 37 -26.33 10.00 25.35
N ASN A 38 -25.54 11.08 25.37
CA ASN A 38 -25.48 12.08 24.32
C ASN A 38 -24.16 11.89 23.53
N PRO A 39 -24.16 11.03 22.49
CA PRO A 39 -22.93 10.66 21.81
C PRO A 39 -22.39 11.82 20.95
N PRO A 40 -21.06 11.93 20.79
CA PRO A 40 -20.48 12.79 19.75
C PRO A 40 -20.83 12.26 18.34
N PRO A 41 -20.61 13.04 17.28
CA PRO A 41 -20.97 12.64 15.91
C PRO A 41 -20.33 11.32 15.46
N ALA A 42 -19.06 11.08 15.85
CA ALA A 42 -18.36 9.86 15.53
C ALA A 42 -18.69 8.73 16.52
N ILE A 43 -19.09 7.57 16.00
CA ILE A 43 -19.54 6.44 16.81
C ILE A 43 -18.84 5.15 16.36
N ILE A 44 -18.34 4.37 17.32
CA ILE A 44 -17.99 2.96 17.11
C ILE A 44 -19.22 2.10 17.42
N ALA A 45 -19.82 1.52 16.40
CA ALA A 45 -20.92 0.58 16.54
C ALA A 45 -20.40 -0.82 16.86
N ILE A 46 -20.90 -1.44 17.93
CA ILE A 46 -20.65 -2.84 18.30
C ILE A 46 -21.94 -3.61 18.03
N ASN A 47 -22.04 -4.21 16.84
CA ASN A 47 -23.25 -4.88 16.36
C ASN A 47 -23.40 -6.30 16.94
N ASP A 48 -22.34 -6.89 17.50
CA ASP A 48 -22.37 -8.22 18.10
C ASP A 48 -21.64 -8.25 19.47
N PRO A 49 -22.30 -8.64 20.58
CA PRO A 49 -21.64 -8.79 21.88
C PRO A 49 -20.49 -9.81 21.87
N GLY A 50 -20.49 -10.76 20.94
CA GLY A 50 -19.42 -11.73 20.75
C GLY A 50 -18.07 -11.10 20.38
N VAL A 51 -18.04 -9.84 19.91
CA VAL A 51 -16.80 -9.10 19.63
C VAL A 51 -15.99 -8.94 20.91
N ILE A 52 -16.65 -8.61 22.02
CA ILE A 52 -16.00 -8.46 23.33
C ILE A 52 -15.35 -9.78 23.75
N SER A 53 -16.07 -10.89 23.59
CA SER A 53 -15.56 -12.24 23.85
C SER A 53 -14.33 -12.57 22.98
N ALA A 54 -14.39 -12.25 21.70
CA ALA A 54 -13.30 -12.50 20.76
C ALA A 54 -12.04 -11.72 21.14
N LEU A 55 -12.19 -10.43 21.46
CA LEU A 55 -11.08 -9.57 21.89
C LEU A 55 -10.48 -10.02 23.23
N LEU A 56 -11.28 -10.52 24.17
CA LEU A 56 -10.74 -11.06 25.43
C LEU A 56 -9.88 -12.31 25.21
N ARG A 57 -10.32 -13.22 24.34
CA ARG A 57 -9.57 -14.46 24.05
C ARG A 57 -8.33 -14.19 23.20
N ARG A 58 -8.43 -13.26 22.25
CA ARG A 58 -7.36 -12.91 21.31
C ARG A 58 -7.32 -11.38 21.11
N PRO A 59 -6.70 -10.61 22.02
CA PRO A 59 -6.61 -9.16 21.93
C PRO A 59 -5.55 -8.74 20.91
N ARG A 60 -5.84 -8.99 19.63
CA ARG A 60 -4.94 -8.70 18.51
C ARG A 60 -5.66 -7.87 17.46
N ILE A 61 -4.89 -7.17 16.63
CA ILE A 61 -5.42 -6.34 15.54
C ILE A 61 -6.22 -7.20 14.55
N GLU A 62 -5.76 -8.43 14.29
CA GLU A 62 -6.45 -9.42 13.46
C GLU A 62 -7.91 -9.61 13.89
N THR A 63 -8.16 -9.76 15.19
CA THR A 63 -9.50 -9.97 15.73
C THR A 63 -10.41 -8.77 15.49
N LEU A 64 -9.86 -7.54 15.56
CA LEU A 64 -10.62 -6.32 15.29
C LEU A 64 -10.90 -6.16 13.80
N VAL A 65 -9.92 -6.47 12.94
CA VAL A 65 -10.09 -6.48 11.48
C VAL A 65 -11.16 -7.48 11.08
N ASP A 66 -11.13 -8.71 11.60
CA ASP A 66 -12.14 -9.73 11.34
C ASP A 66 -13.54 -9.25 11.78
N ALA A 67 -13.64 -8.59 12.94
CA ALA A 67 -14.89 -8.01 13.41
C ALA A 67 -15.39 -6.86 12.51
N TRP A 68 -14.47 -6.03 12.00
CA TRP A 68 -14.78 -4.98 11.02
C TRP A 68 -15.31 -5.57 9.71
N VAL A 69 -14.60 -6.53 9.12
CA VAL A 69 -14.98 -7.19 7.85
C VAL A 69 -16.36 -7.79 7.93
N GLN A 70 -16.65 -8.49 9.03
CA GLN A 70 -17.95 -9.14 9.28
C GLN A 70 -19.04 -8.14 9.73
N LYS A 71 -18.75 -6.83 9.73
CA LYS A 71 -19.65 -5.75 10.20
C LYS A 71 -20.14 -5.94 11.64
N ARG A 72 -19.39 -6.70 12.44
CA ARG A 72 -19.64 -6.87 13.88
C ARG A 72 -19.17 -5.66 14.66
N VAL A 73 -18.20 -4.93 14.10
CA VAL A 73 -17.84 -3.56 14.47
C VAL A 73 -17.99 -2.67 13.25
N ASP A 74 -18.53 -1.47 13.42
CA ASP A 74 -18.67 -0.48 12.35
C ASP A 74 -18.36 0.94 12.85
N ILE A 75 -18.22 1.88 11.92
CA ILE A 75 -18.04 3.31 12.20
C ILE A 75 -19.26 4.04 11.65
N GLU A 76 -19.84 4.91 12.47
CA GLU A 76 -21.02 5.70 12.14
C GLU A 76 -20.76 7.19 12.33
N GLY A 77 -21.44 8.01 11.53
CA GLY A 77 -21.40 9.47 11.57
C GLY A 77 -20.16 10.12 10.97
N VAL A 78 -19.07 9.38 10.77
CA VAL A 78 -17.82 9.85 10.15
C VAL A 78 -17.20 8.76 9.26
N ASN A 79 -16.27 9.14 8.40
CA ASN A 79 -15.49 8.19 7.59
C ASN A 79 -14.26 7.64 8.33
N LEU A 80 -13.54 6.69 7.70
CA LEU A 80 -12.36 6.04 8.28
C LEU A 80 -11.21 7.01 8.61
N PHE A 81 -11.03 8.06 7.80
CA PHE A 81 -9.98 9.06 7.99
C PHE A 81 -10.29 9.96 9.18
N GLU A 82 -11.50 10.53 9.20
CA GLU A 82 -12.00 11.35 10.31
C GLU A 82 -11.93 10.56 11.63
N MET A 83 -12.38 9.30 11.63
CA MET A 83 -12.27 8.43 12.81
C MET A 83 -10.82 8.25 13.28
N ALA A 84 -9.86 8.16 12.34
CA ALA A 84 -8.45 7.98 12.67
C ALA A 84 -7.78 9.25 13.23
N GLU A 85 -8.37 10.42 13.02
CA GLU A 85 -7.94 11.71 13.57
C GLU A 85 -8.40 11.93 15.02
N LEU A 86 -9.46 11.22 15.45
CA LEU A 86 -10.06 11.31 16.79
C LEU A 86 -9.23 10.63 17.89
N ARG A 87 -7.95 11.01 17.99
CA ARG A 87 -7.04 10.50 19.02
C ARG A 87 -7.30 11.17 20.38
N PRO A 88 -7.17 10.41 21.48
CA PRO A 88 -7.26 10.98 22.82
C PRO A 88 -6.13 12.00 23.04
N PRO A 89 -6.37 13.08 23.81
CA PRO A 89 -5.36 14.09 24.08
C PRO A 89 -4.18 13.51 24.88
N GLY A 90 -2.98 13.57 24.31
CA GLY A 90 -1.74 13.11 24.96
C GLY A 90 -1.42 11.62 24.78
N LYS A 91 -0.51 11.09 25.60
CA LYS A 91 -0.06 9.69 25.47
C LYS A 91 -1.10 8.75 26.06
N ALA A 92 -1.74 7.94 25.20
CA ALA A 92 -2.74 6.94 25.60
C ALA A 92 -2.28 6.05 26.77
N SER A 93 -0.99 5.71 26.84
CA SER A 93 -0.41 4.92 27.94
C SER A 93 -0.45 5.61 29.30
N LYS A 94 -0.47 6.95 29.37
CA LYS A 94 -0.65 7.70 30.62
C LYS A 94 -2.11 7.69 31.06
N LEU A 95 -3.03 7.98 30.13
CA LEU A 95 -4.47 7.96 30.40
C LEU A 95 -4.96 6.57 30.81
N ALA A 96 -4.45 5.52 30.16
CA ALA A 96 -4.79 4.14 30.47
C ALA A 96 -4.41 3.71 31.90
N LYS A 97 -3.45 4.38 32.56
CA LYS A 97 -3.12 4.10 33.96
C LYS A 97 -4.24 4.50 34.93
N ASN A 98 -5.07 5.46 34.55
CA ASN A 98 -6.17 5.96 35.35
C ASN A 98 -7.46 5.11 35.17
N LEU A 99 -7.41 4.08 34.31
CA LEU A 99 -8.54 3.19 34.11
C LEU A 99 -8.76 2.29 35.33
N ASN A 100 -10.01 2.21 35.79
CA ASN A 100 -10.40 1.31 36.86
C ASN A 100 -10.39 -0.14 36.37
N ARG A 101 -9.26 -0.82 36.57
CA ARG A 101 -9.06 -2.22 36.11
C ARG A 101 -10.10 -3.18 36.68
N ARG A 102 -10.61 -2.96 37.89
CA ARG A 102 -11.64 -3.82 38.52
C ARG A 102 -12.99 -3.64 37.82
N LEU A 103 -13.37 -2.41 37.51
CA LEU A 103 -14.58 -2.10 36.75
C LEU A 103 -14.52 -2.74 35.36
N LEU A 104 -13.39 -2.55 34.66
CA LEU A 104 -13.18 -3.14 33.33
C LEU A 104 -13.24 -4.67 33.38
N ALA A 105 -12.53 -5.30 34.32
CA ALA A 105 -12.55 -6.74 34.49
C ALA A 105 -13.97 -7.26 34.75
N LYS A 106 -14.73 -6.63 35.67
CA LYS A 106 -16.13 -7.00 35.95
C LYS A 106 -17.05 -6.85 34.73
N ALA A 107 -16.80 -5.85 33.89
CA ALA A 107 -17.59 -5.61 32.69
C ALA A 107 -17.34 -6.65 31.59
N VAL A 108 -16.12 -7.15 31.46
CA VAL A 108 -15.74 -8.07 30.39
C VAL A 108 -15.84 -9.55 30.77
N LEU A 109 -15.65 -9.89 32.05
CA LEU A 109 -15.76 -11.27 32.58
C LEU A 109 -17.02 -12.02 32.12
N PRO A 110 -18.21 -11.39 32.09
CA PRO A 110 -19.45 -12.06 31.68
C PRO A 110 -19.50 -12.40 30.19
N PHE A 111 -18.62 -11.81 29.38
CA PHE A 111 -18.51 -12.06 27.94
C PHE A 111 -17.53 -13.18 27.61
N LEU A 112 -16.84 -13.77 28.59
CA LEU A 112 -15.90 -14.89 28.36
C LEU A 112 -16.54 -16.09 27.64
N PHE A 113 -17.87 -16.24 27.74
CA PHE A 113 -18.65 -17.29 27.08
C PHE A 113 -19.84 -16.75 26.28
N ALA A 114 -19.82 -15.46 25.91
CA ALA A 114 -20.89 -14.91 25.08
C ALA A 114 -20.92 -15.64 23.72
N PRO A 115 -22.10 -16.08 23.24
CA PRO A 115 -22.22 -16.69 21.93
C PRO A 115 -21.78 -15.68 20.87
N SER A 116 -20.93 -16.13 19.96
CA SER A 116 -20.45 -15.32 18.83
C SER A 116 -21.20 -15.77 17.59
N LYS A 117 -21.85 -14.85 16.87
CA LYS A 117 -22.39 -15.12 15.54
C LYS A 117 -21.26 -15.12 14.50
N ARG A 118 -20.17 -15.84 14.78
CA ARG A 118 -19.02 -15.91 13.87
C ARG A 118 -19.48 -16.71 12.65
N ARG A 119 -19.66 -16.04 11.51
CA ARG A 119 -19.68 -16.75 10.22
C ARG A 119 -18.28 -17.32 10.00
N ALA A 120 -18.20 -18.55 9.49
CA ALA A 120 -16.92 -19.15 9.13
C ALA A 120 -16.31 -18.27 8.04
N SER A 121 -15.30 -17.46 8.38
CA SER A 121 -14.53 -16.73 7.40
C SER A 121 -13.56 -17.70 6.72
N SER A 122 -13.44 -17.58 5.40
CA SER A 122 -12.28 -18.13 4.69
C SER A 122 -11.04 -17.51 5.35
N GLU A 123 -10.24 -18.33 6.03
CA GLU A 123 -9.01 -17.85 6.64
C GLU A 123 -8.15 -17.19 5.54
N VAL A 124 -7.89 -15.88 5.67
CA VAL A 124 -6.79 -15.24 4.93
C VAL A 124 -5.49 -15.77 5.50
N LYS A 125 -5.13 -16.99 5.09
CA LYS A 125 -3.84 -17.62 5.35
C LYS A 125 -2.79 -16.91 4.48
N GLY A 126 -2.34 -15.75 4.94
CA GLY A 126 -1.02 -15.26 4.55
C GLY A 126 0.01 -16.24 5.10
N GLU A 127 0.46 -17.18 4.27
CA GLU A 127 1.55 -18.08 4.61
C GLU A 127 2.84 -17.27 4.79
N GLY A 128 3.47 -17.47 5.95
CA GLY A 128 4.74 -16.85 6.30
C GLY A 128 5.87 -17.83 6.10
N ALA A 129 6.56 -17.74 4.96
CA ALA A 129 7.98 -17.97 4.73
C ALA A 129 8.21 -17.89 3.21
N ARG A 130 9.11 -17.02 2.76
CA ARG A 130 9.41 -16.85 1.33
C ARG A 130 10.81 -17.39 1.05
N ASP A 131 10.88 -18.34 0.13
CA ASP A 131 12.12 -18.80 -0.48
C ASP A 131 12.51 -17.96 -1.72
N GLY A 132 11.68 -16.99 -2.12
CA GLY A 132 11.91 -16.16 -3.30
C GLY A 132 11.62 -16.86 -4.63
N SER A 133 11.03 -18.07 -4.60
CA SER A 133 10.76 -18.84 -5.82
C SER A 133 9.65 -18.20 -6.67
N GLU A 134 9.72 -18.40 -7.98
CA GLU A 134 8.70 -17.97 -8.95
C GLU A 134 7.29 -18.46 -8.56
N ALA A 135 7.19 -19.70 -8.07
CA ALA A 135 5.92 -20.28 -7.62
C ALA A 135 5.40 -19.63 -6.33
N SER A 136 6.29 -19.21 -5.42
CA SER A 136 5.91 -18.44 -4.22
C SER A 136 5.47 -17.03 -4.59
N ASN A 137 6.18 -16.35 -5.48
CA ASN A 137 5.83 -15.01 -5.96
C ASN A 137 4.53 -15.00 -6.75
N LYS A 138 4.33 -15.95 -7.69
CA LYS A 138 3.06 -16.12 -8.42
C LYS A 138 1.89 -16.39 -7.49
N ARG A 139 2.04 -17.30 -6.50
CA ARG A 139 0.99 -17.57 -5.51
C ARG A 139 0.68 -16.38 -4.61
N ASN A 140 1.70 -15.63 -4.17
CA ASN A 140 1.51 -14.45 -3.31
C ASN A 140 0.89 -13.27 -4.07
N ILE A 141 1.26 -13.05 -5.34
CA ILE A 141 0.65 -12.04 -6.21
C ILE A 141 -0.81 -12.43 -6.53
N ALA A 142 -1.06 -13.71 -6.85
CA ALA A 142 -2.40 -14.21 -7.15
C ALA A 142 -3.34 -14.23 -5.92
N HIS A 143 -2.83 -14.41 -4.70
CA HIS A 143 -3.69 -14.52 -3.51
C HIS A 143 -4.05 -13.21 -2.83
N HIS A 144 -3.41 -12.09 -3.18
CA HIS A 144 -3.55 -10.86 -2.42
C HIS A 144 -4.79 -10.02 -2.81
N TYR A 145 -5.91 -10.73 -2.97
CA TYR A 145 -7.22 -10.29 -3.42
C TYR A 145 -7.27 -10.10 -4.95
N ASP A 146 -7.33 -11.25 -5.63
CA ASP A 146 -7.68 -11.40 -7.04
C ASP A 146 -9.07 -10.78 -7.31
N VAL A 147 -9.09 -9.47 -7.53
CA VAL A 147 -10.27 -8.69 -7.89
C VAL A 147 -10.18 -8.32 -9.37
N SER A 148 -11.34 -8.20 -10.02
CA SER A 148 -11.39 -7.93 -11.45
C SER A 148 -10.81 -6.55 -11.81
N ASN A 149 -10.41 -6.37 -13.07
CA ASN A 149 -10.06 -5.05 -13.61
C ASN A 149 -11.19 -4.03 -13.41
N GLU A 150 -12.45 -4.48 -13.45
CA GLU A 150 -13.63 -3.62 -13.19
C GLU A 150 -13.63 -3.07 -11.75
N PHE A 151 -13.25 -3.89 -10.77
CA PHE A 151 -13.13 -3.44 -9.38
C PHE A 151 -11.98 -2.42 -9.23
N TYR A 152 -10.82 -2.68 -9.84
CA TYR A 152 -9.71 -1.73 -9.85
C TYR A 152 -10.11 -0.39 -10.49
N ALA A 153 -10.85 -0.43 -11.60
CA ALA A 153 -11.33 0.76 -12.30
C ALA A 153 -12.26 1.64 -11.45
N LEU A 154 -12.87 1.10 -10.38
CA LEU A 154 -13.68 1.92 -9.47
C LEU A 154 -12.87 3.00 -8.75
N PHE A 155 -11.56 2.81 -8.54
CA PHE A 155 -10.76 3.72 -7.72
C PHE A 155 -9.41 4.14 -8.30
N LEU A 156 -8.87 3.42 -9.29
CA LEU A 156 -7.66 3.85 -9.99
C LEU A 156 -7.94 5.06 -10.92
N ASP A 157 -6.88 5.57 -11.53
CA ASP A 157 -6.98 6.53 -12.62
C ASP A 157 -7.34 5.85 -13.95
N GLU A 158 -7.63 6.67 -14.96
CA GLU A 158 -7.96 6.22 -16.32
C GLU A 158 -6.93 5.28 -16.97
N GLN A 159 -5.66 5.33 -16.53
CA GLN A 159 -4.59 4.48 -17.05
C GLN A 159 -4.33 3.23 -16.18
N MET A 160 -5.18 2.97 -15.18
CA MET A 160 -5.09 1.80 -14.31
C MET A 160 -3.76 1.71 -13.55
N LEU A 161 -3.18 2.82 -13.11
CA LEU A 161 -1.91 2.81 -12.38
C LEU A 161 -2.12 2.54 -10.90
N TYR A 162 -1.82 1.31 -10.48
CA TYR A 162 -1.81 0.93 -9.05
C TYR A 162 -0.45 1.18 -8.37
N THR A 163 0.08 2.39 -8.55
CA THR A 163 1.37 2.84 -8.00
C THR A 163 1.29 4.32 -7.61
N CYS A 164 2.26 4.81 -6.83
CA CYS A 164 2.32 6.22 -6.40
C CYS A 164 2.23 7.19 -7.58
N ALA A 165 1.37 8.20 -7.47
CA ALA A 165 1.29 9.32 -8.41
C ALA A 165 2.27 10.45 -8.03
N TYR A 166 2.41 11.48 -8.86
CA TYR A 166 3.27 12.63 -8.63
C TYR A 166 2.44 13.91 -8.69
N PHE A 167 2.26 14.54 -7.54
CA PHE A 167 1.42 15.73 -7.40
C PHE A 167 2.30 16.99 -7.49
N THR A 168 2.12 17.78 -8.55
CA THR A 168 2.80 19.09 -8.65
C THR A 168 2.11 20.15 -7.80
N LYS A 169 0.84 19.94 -7.48
CA LYS A 169 0.00 20.73 -6.58
C LYS A 169 -0.92 19.80 -5.77
N ALA A 170 -1.30 20.21 -4.56
CA ALA A 170 -2.16 19.40 -3.71
C ALA A 170 -3.57 19.19 -4.30
N GLU A 171 -4.01 20.10 -5.17
CA GLU A 171 -5.34 20.10 -5.79
C GLU A 171 -5.39 19.31 -7.11
N ASN A 172 -4.27 18.73 -7.57
CA ASN A 172 -4.29 17.91 -8.79
C ASN A 172 -5.24 16.73 -8.63
N THR A 173 -5.95 16.40 -9.70
CA THR A 173 -6.69 15.14 -9.77
C THR A 173 -5.71 13.96 -9.79
N LEU A 174 -6.17 12.79 -9.34
CA LEU A 174 -5.38 11.56 -9.42
C LEU A 174 -4.93 11.26 -10.86
N ASP A 175 -5.82 11.44 -11.84
CA ASP A 175 -5.51 11.18 -13.26
C ASP A 175 -4.41 12.11 -13.77
N GLN A 176 -4.44 13.40 -13.40
CA GLN A 176 -3.35 14.32 -13.74
C GLN A 176 -2.05 13.93 -13.04
N ALA A 177 -2.10 13.65 -11.74
CA ALA A 177 -0.91 13.29 -10.97
C ALA A 177 -0.26 11.98 -11.47
N GLN A 178 -1.06 11.04 -11.99
CA GLN A 178 -0.54 9.82 -12.59
C GLN A 178 0.14 10.08 -13.93
N ARG A 179 -0.43 10.94 -14.80
CA ARG A 179 0.23 11.40 -16.03
C ARG A 179 1.54 12.13 -15.71
N ASP A 180 1.52 13.05 -14.75
CA ASP A 180 2.71 13.79 -14.30
C ASP A 180 3.79 12.83 -13.78
N LYS A 181 3.40 11.73 -13.13
CA LYS A 181 4.32 10.68 -12.68
C LYS A 181 4.95 9.91 -13.84
N LEU A 182 4.18 9.51 -14.85
CA LEU A 182 4.73 8.82 -16.02
C LEU A 182 5.77 9.67 -16.71
N ASP A 183 5.46 10.95 -16.90
CA ASP A 183 6.34 11.91 -17.55
C ASP A 183 7.60 12.20 -16.71
N MET A 184 7.45 12.37 -15.38
CA MET A 184 8.59 12.53 -14.48
C MET A 184 9.54 11.32 -14.50
N ILE A 185 9.00 10.10 -14.59
CA ILE A 185 9.81 8.88 -14.72
C ILE A 185 10.59 8.88 -16.04
N CYS A 186 9.95 9.24 -17.15
CA CYS A 186 10.61 9.34 -18.45
C CYS A 186 11.72 10.40 -18.44
N ARG A 187 11.47 11.59 -17.87
CA ARG A 187 12.48 12.65 -17.68
C ARG A 187 13.66 12.19 -16.83
N LYS A 188 13.42 11.49 -15.72
CA LYS A 188 14.49 10.95 -14.86
C LYS A 188 15.29 9.84 -15.52
N LEU A 189 14.64 9.02 -16.35
CA LEU A 189 15.31 8.06 -17.20
C LEU A 189 16.04 8.72 -18.37
N ARG A 190 15.77 10.00 -18.67
CA ARG A 190 16.36 10.74 -19.79
C ARG A 190 16.15 9.98 -21.10
N LEU A 191 14.90 9.61 -21.34
CA LEU A 191 14.54 8.90 -22.55
C LEU A 191 14.79 9.80 -23.77
N GLU A 192 15.43 9.23 -24.78
CA GLU A 192 15.64 9.85 -26.08
C GLU A 192 15.13 8.91 -27.19
N PRO A 193 14.72 9.45 -28.35
CA PRO A 193 14.32 8.61 -29.47
C PRO A 193 15.38 7.54 -29.81
N GLY A 194 14.93 6.30 -29.96
CA GLY A 194 15.81 5.14 -30.20
C GLY A 194 16.31 4.41 -28.96
N ASP A 195 16.04 4.91 -27.75
CA ASP A 195 16.27 4.17 -26.52
C ASP A 195 15.47 2.85 -26.48
N ARG A 196 16.02 1.84 -25.80
CA ARG A 196 15.34 0.59 -25.46
C ARG A 196 15.01 0.58 -23.98
N LEU A 197 13.71 0.71 -23.66
CA LEU A 197 13.20 0.71 -22.28
C LEU A 197 12.70 -0.68 -21.88
N LEU A 198 13.14 -1.17 -20.73
CA LEU A 198 12.50 -2.29 -20.03
C LEU A 198 11.77 -1.78 -18.78
N ASP A 199 10.50 -2.12 -18.64
CA ASP A 199 9.73 -1.89 -17.42
C ASP A 199 9.43 -3.21 -16.70
N ILE A 200 10.05 -3.39 -15.53
CA ILE A 200 9.94 -4.60 -14.73
C ILE A 200 8.74 -4.47 -13.79
N GLY A 201 7.75 -5.35 -13.95
CA GLY A 201 6.48 -5.23 -13.25
C GLY A 201 5.61 -4.15 -13.89
N CYS A 202 5.46 -4.18 -15.21
CA CYS A 202 4.88 -3.09 -16.01
C CYS A 202 3.39 -2.78 -15.76
N GLY A 203 2.73 -3.52 -14.87
CA GLY A 203 1.28 -3.45 -14.67
C GLY A 203 0.54 -3.63 -16.00
N TRP A 204 -0.42 -2.74 -16.25
CA TRP A 204 -1.21 -2.70 -17.49
C TRP A 204 -0.51 -1.95 -18.65
N GLY A 205 0.77 -1.60 -18.52
CA GLY A 205 1.57 -1.05 -19.61
C GLY A 205 1.51 0.48 -19.80
N ALA A 206 0.93 1.22 -18.86
CA ALA A 206 0.78 2.67 -18.99
C ALA A 206 2.12 3.40 -19.20
N LEU A 207 3.18 3.03 -18.47
CA LEU A 207 4.50 3.66 -18.62
C LEU A 207 5.14 3.39 -19.98
N ILE A 208 5.13 2.14 -20.44
CA ILE A 208 5.75 1.78 -21.71
C ILE A 208 5.00 2.39 -22.90
N CYS A 209 3.67 2.52 -22.83
CA CYS A 209 2.88 3.22 -23.84
C CYS A 209 3.22 4.72 -23.85
N HIS A 210 3.18 5.36 -22.68
CA HIS A 210 3.49 6.79 -22.54
C HIS A 210 4.91 7.11 -23.02
N ALA A 211 5.89 6.28 -22.68
CA ALA A 211 7.28 6.45 -23.13
C ALA A 211 7.40 6.35 -24.66
N ALA A 212 6.74 5.38 -25.30
CA ALA A 212 6.79 5.23 -26.75
C ALA A 212 6.06 6.36 -27.49
N GLU A 213 4.94 6.83 -26.96
CA GLU A 213 4.16 7.94 -27.52
C GLU A 213 4.91 9.27 -27.45
N HIS A 214 5.49 9.60 -26.29
CA HIS A 214 6.02 10.93 -26.02
C HIS A 214 7.54 11.06 -26.17
N TYR A 215 8.28 9.96 -26.04
CA TYR A 215 9.75 9.97 -26.05
C TYR A 215 10.37 9.16 -27.20
N GLY A 216 9.55 8.53 -28.05
CA GLY A 216 10.03 7.85 -29.27
C GLY A 216 10.89 6.60 -29.00
N VAL A 217 10.70 5.94 -27.85
CA VAL A 217 11.46 4.74 -27.47
C VAL A 217 10.79 3.45 -27.97
N THR A 218 11.57 2.37 -28.06
CA THR A 218 11.03 1.00 -28.10
C THR A 218 10.97 0.47 -26.67
N ALA A 219 9.82 -0.01 -26.25
CA ALA A 219 9.59 -0.41 -24.86
C ALA A 219 9.11 -1.87 -24.72
N LYS A 220 9.64 -2.57 -23.73
CA LYS A 220 9.18 -3.90 -23.33
C LYS A 220 8.75 -3.86 -21.86
N GLY A 221 7.53 -4.30 -21.59
CA GLY A 221 7.03 -4.54 -20.24
C GLY A 221 7.01 -6.03 -19.92
N VAL A 222 7.36 -6.38 -18.68
CA VAL A 222 7.17 -7.75 -18.17
C VAL A 222 6.36 -7.76 -16.89
N THR A 223 5.45 -8.73 -16.77
CA THR A 223 4.64 -8.96 -15.58
C THR A 223 4.39 -10.46 -15.38
N LEU A 224 3.96 -10.84 -14.17
CA LEU A 224 3.54 -12.20 -13.83
C LEU A 224 2.01 -12.36 -13.77
N SER A 225 1.24 -11.32 -14.11
CA SER A 225 -0.22 -11.34 -14.11
C SER A 225 -0.79 -11.46 -15.52
N GLU A 226 -1.51 -12.54 -15.79
CA GLU A 226 -2.20 -12.78 -17.07
C GLU A 226 -3.22 -11.67 -17.38
N GLN A 227 -3.99 -11.22 -16.37
CA GLN A 227 -4.99 -10.16 -16.53
C GLN A 227 -4.37 -8.82 -16.96
N GLN A 228 -3.18 -8.51 -16.44
CA GLN A 228 -2.41 -7.33 -16.83
C GLN A 228 -1.89 -7.43 -18.26
N VAL A 229 -1.41 -8.60 -18.68
CA VAL A 229 -0.97 -8.83 -20.06
C VAL A 229 -2.13 -8.69 -21.05
N LEU A 230 -3.29 -9.29 -20.73
CA LEU A 230 -4.46 -9.25 -21.60
C LEU A 230 -4.96 -7.83 -21.83
N LEU A 231 -5.21 -7.07 -20.76
CA LEU A 231 -5.67 -5.69 -20.88
C LEU A 231 -4.57 -4.77 -21.43
N GLY A 232 -3.30 -4.96 -21.04
CA GLY A 232 -2.19 -4.15 -21.55
C GLY A 232 -1.98 -4.32 -23.06
N ARG A 233 -2.06 -5.55 -23.60
CA ARG A 233 -1.97 -5.78 -25.05
C ARG A 233 -3.12 -5.14 -25.81
N LYS A 234 -4.35 -5.20 -25.26
CA LYS A 234 -5.50 -4.51 -25.82
C LYS A 234 -5.24 -2.99 -25.90
N THR A 235 -4.76 -2.39 -24.81
CA THR A 235 -4.41 -0.95 -24.77
C THR A 235 -3.33 -0.58 -25.80
N ILE A 236 -2.31 -1.43 -25.97
CA ILE A 236 -1.24 -1.21 -26.97
C ILE A 236 -1.80 -1.21 -28.39
N ALA A 237 -2.66 -2.19 -28.71
CA ALA A 237 -3.30 -2.29 -30.03
C ALA A 237 -4.25 -1.12 -30.30
N GLU A 238 -5.07 -0.73 -29.32
CA GLU A 238 -5.98 0.43 -29.42
C GLU A 238 -5.23 1.75 -29.66
N ARG A 239 -4.00 1.86 -29.17
CA ARG A 239 -3.11 3.02 -29.39
C ARG A 239 -2.23 2.90 -30.64
N GLY A 240 -2.26 1.77 -31.34
CA GLY A 240 -1.44 1.53 -32.54
C GLY A 240 0.07 1.49 -32.24
N LEU A 241 0.47 0.97 -31.09
CA LEU A 241 1.87 0.95 -30.63
C LEU A 241 2.56 -0.41 -30.74
N GLU A 242 1.93 -1.38 -31.42
CA GLU A 242 2.39 -2.78 -31.49
C GLU A 242 3.77 -2.94 -32.15
N ASP A 243 4.19 -1.97 -32.97
CA ASP A 243 5.50 -1.91 -33.62
C ASP A 243 6.63 -1.51 -32.67
N ARG A 244 6.31 -0.83 -31.56
CA ARG A 244 7.28 -0.26 -30.61
C ARG A 244 7.14 -0.74 -29.17
N VAL A 245 5.97 -1.27 -28.79
CA VAL A 245 5.65 -1.64 -27.42
C VAL A 245 5.21 -3.10 -27.35
N SER A 246 5.78 -3.84 -26.41
CA SER A 246 5.41 -5.24 -26.13
C SER A 246 5.23 -5.50 -24.64
N ILE A 247 4.28 -6.38 -24.29
CA ILE A 247 4.10 -6.90 -22.93
C ILE A 247 4.15 -8.43 -22.94
N GLU A 248 4.95 -8.97 -22.04
CA GLU A 248 5.18 -10.41 -21.91
C GLU A 248 4.86 -10.91 -20.49
N LEU A 249 4.22 -12.08 -20.40
CA LEU A 249 4.01 -12.81 -19.15
C LEU A 249 5.30 -13.57 -18.80
N GLN A 250 6.28 -12.86 -18.24
CA GLN A 250 7.61 -13.41 -18.04
C GLN A 250 8.29 -12.85 -16.78
N ASP A 251 9.07 -13.70 -16.12
CA ASP A 251 9.99 -13.27 -15.08
C ASP A 251 11.20 -12.57 -15.72
N PHE A 252 11.44 -11.31 -15.33
CA PHE A 252 12.53 -10.51 -15.86
C PHE A 252 13.91 -11.17 -15.67
N SER A 253 14.09 -11.97 -14.62
CA SER A 253 15.34 -12.68 -14.33
C SER A 253 15.71 -13.71 -15.40
N LYS A 254 14.75 -14.10 -16.27
CA LYS A 254 14.95 -15.01 -17.40
C LYS A 254 15.13 -14.30 -18.74
N LEU A 255 15.01 -12.97 -18.78
CA LEU A 255 15.23 -12.20 -20.00
C LEU A 255 16.71 -12.26 -20.42
N SER A 256 16.92 -12.27 -21.73
CA SER A 256 18.22 -12.11 -22.40
C SER A 256 18.29 -10.74 -23.07
N GLY A 257 19.50 -10.37 -23.53
CA GLY A 257 19.74 -9.08 -24.17
C GLY A 257 19.99 -7.94 -23.17
N THR A 258 20.04 -6.72 -23.70
CA THR A 258 20.32 -5.51 -22.93
C THR A 258 19.44 -4.32 -23.35
N PHE A 259 19.20 -3.45 -22.38
CA PHE A 259 18.39 -2.25 -22.49
C PHE A 259 19.23 -1.03 -22.11
N THR A 260 18.96 0.10 -22.75
CA THR A 260 19.62 1.36 -22.42
C THR A 260 19.05 1.93 -21.13
N LYS A 261 17.76 1.67 -20.85
CA LYS A 261 17.01 2.22 -19.72
C LYS A 261 16.16 1.11 -19.07
N ILE A 262 16.10 1.08 -17.74
CA ILE A 262 15.24 0.16 -16.98
C ILE A 262 14.44 0.92 -15.92
N SER A 263 13.15 0.64 -15.81
CA SER A 263 12.33 1.00 -14.64
C SER A 263 11.89 -0.23 -13.86
N SER A 264 11.72 -0.06 -12.55
CA SER A 264 11.04 -1.01 -11.69
C SER A 264 10.25 -0.25 -10.63
N ILE A 265 8.92 -0.37 -10.67
CA ILE A 265 8.02 0.45 -9.86
C ILE A 265 7.05 -0.45 -9.08
N GLY A 266 7.08 -0.37 -7.74
CA GLY A 266 6.13 -1.08 -6.89
C GLY A 266 6.22 -2.61 -6.94
N MET A 267 7.36 -3.14 -7.40
CA MET A 267 7.63 -4.58 -7.51
C MET A 267 8.64 -5.07 -6.46
N PHE A 268 9.59 -4.22 -6.08
CA PHE A 268 10.73 -4.59 -5.22
C PHE A 268 10.30 -5.08 -3.83
N GLU A 269 9.18 -4.56 -3.32
CA GLU A 269 8.53 -4.94 -2.07
C GLU A 269 8.20 -6.44 -2.00
N HIS A 270 8.01 -7.08 -3.15
CA HIS A 270 7.67 -8.50 -3.26
C HIS A 270 8.88 -9.43 -3.37
N VAL A 271 10.06 -8.89 -3.71
CA VAL A 271 11.31 -9.66 -3.88
C VAL A 271 11.75 -10.33 -2.57
N GLY A 272 11.61 -9.61 -1.46
CA GLY A 272 12.02 -10.06 -0.14
C GLY A 272 13.51 -9.80 0.15
N LEU A 273 13.81 -9.43 1.40
CA LEU A 273 15.13 -8.92 1.81
C LEU A 273 16.30 -9.86 1.50
N ALA A 274 16.07 -11.17 1.50
CA ALA A 274 17.09 -12.17 1.22
C ALA A 274 17.50 -12.23 -0.26
N ASN A 275 16.65 -11.75 -1.17
CA ASN A 275 16.83 -11.90 -2.63
C ASN A 275 17.27 -10.61 -3.32
N HIS A 276 17.49 -9.52 -2.56
CA HIS A 276 17.84 -8.21 -3.12
C HIS A 276 19.11 -8.24 -3.97
N GLU A 277 20.13 -9.01 -3.57
CA GLU A 277 21.35 -9.16 -4.36
C GLU A 277 21.07 -9.79 -5.72
N GLY A 278 20.40 -10.95 -5.74
CA GLY A 278 20.02 -11.63 -6.98
C GLY A 278 19.17 -10.75 -7.90
N TYR A 279 18.24 -9.98 -7.31
CA TYR A 279 17.44 -8.99 -8.01
C TYR A 279 18.30 -7.93 -8.72
N PHE A 280 19.16 -7.22 -8.00
CA PHE A 280 19.99 -6.17 -8.61
C PHE A 280 21.03 -6.74 -9.60
N GLN A 281 21.51 -7.97 -9.40
CA GLN A 281 22.39 -8.63 -10.36
C GLN A 281 21.66 -8.92 -11.68
N ALA A 282 20.39 -9.35 -11.62
CA ALA A 282 19.58 -9.54 -12.81
C ALA A 282 19.32 -8.20 -13.55
N VAL A 283 18.98 -7.13 -12.81
CA VAL A 283 18.83 -5.78 -13.40
C VAL A 283 20.13 -5.33 -14.07
N LYS A 284 21.27 -5.49 -13.40
CA LYS A 284 22.59 -5.11 -13.94
C LYS A 284 22.94 -5.86 -15.22
N ARG A 285 22.62 -7.16 -15.29
CA ARG A 285 22.85 -7.99 -16.47
C ARG A 285 22.09 -7.46 -17.68
N LEU A 286 20.85 -7.02 -17.46
CA LEU A 286 19.96 -6.49 -18.49
C LEU A 286 20.25 -5.02 -18.86
N LEU A 287 20.99 -4.28 -18.05
CA LEU A 287 21.28 -2.88 -18.30
C LEU A 287 22.63 -2.71 -19.01
N GLU A 288 22.67 -1.90 -20.05
CA GLU A 288 23.93 -1.58 -20.75
C GLU A 288 24.92 -0.82 -19.86
N PRO A 289 26.23 -0.88 -20.15
CA PRO A 289 27.20 0.02 -19.50
C PRO A 289 26.75 1.49 -19.65
N ARG A 290 26.73 2.25 -18.54
CA ARG A 290 26.16 3.62 -18.45
C ARG A 290 24.64 3.73 -18.63
N GLY A 291 23.92 2.61 -18.85
CA GLY A 291 22.46 2.62 -18.87
C GLY A 291 21.89 3.11 -17.53
N ILE A 292 20.69 3.69 -17.57
CA ILE A 292 20.03 4.31 -16.42
C ILE A 292 18.95 3.36 -15.88
N TYR A 293 18.98 3.14 -14.57
CA TYR A 293 17.98 2.39 -13.83
C TYR A 293 17.22 3.32 -12.88
N LEU A 294 15.89 3.29 -12.96
CA LEU A 294 15.00 3.94 -12.01
C LEU A 294 14.34 2.90 -11.11
N HIS A 295 14.72 2.91 -9.84
CA HIS A 295 14.19 2.06 -8.79
C HIS A 295 13.17 2.84 -7.96
N HIS A 296 11.90 2.45 -8.00
CA HIS A 296 10.83 3.10 -7.23
C HIS A 296 10.14 2.12 -6.28
N ALA A 297 10.44 2.25 -4.98
CA ALA A 297 10.02 1.25 -3.99
C ALA A 297 9.59 1.90 -2.66
N ILE A 298 8.55 1.31 -2.06
CA ILE A 298 8.09 1.57 -0.71
C ILE A 298 9.13 1.00 0.27
N THR A 299 9.40 1.79 1.29
CA THR A 299 10.33 1.45 2.36
C THR A 299 9.67 1.76 3.72
N ARG A 300 10.34 1.38 4.80
CA ARG A 300 10.01 1.80 6.16
C ARG A 300 11.23 2.45 6.82
N PRO A 301 11.03 3.32 7.84
CA PRO A 301 12.14 4.01 8.47
C PRO A 301 13.21 3.05 9.00
N GLY A 302 14.47 3.34 8.66
CA GLY A 302 15.64 2.64 9.17
C GLY A 302 15.72 2.68 10.69
N LYS A 303 16.46 1.73 11.28
CA LYS A 303 16.75 1.69 12.71
C LYS A 303 18.26 1.77 12.93
N ARG A 304 18.67 2.14 14.15
CA ARG A 304 20.11 2.25 14.52
C ARG A 304 20.93 0.99 14.22
N THR A 305 20.30 -0.18 14.20
CA THR A 305 20.98 -1.44 13.85
C THR A 305 20.04 -2.32 13.02
N GLU A 306 20.64 -3.16 12.17
CA GLU A 306 19.91 -4.14 11.35
C GLU A 306 19.12 -5.12 12.22
N LYS A 307 19.69 -5.56 13.36
CA LYS A 307 19.01 -6.40 14.35
C LYS A 307 17.71 -5.75 14.85
N LYS A 308 17.72 -4.45 15.13
CA LYS A 308 16.52 -3.71 15.56
C LYS A 308 15.53 -3.52 14.41
N PHE A 309 16.03 -3.32 13.19
CA PHE A 309 15.18 -3.23 12.00
C PHE A 309 14.43 -4.54 11.72
N ARG A 310 15.13 -5.67 11.78
CA ARG A 310 14.55 -7.02 11.58
C ARG A 310 13.59 -7.42 12.68
N LYS A 311 13.73 -6.88 13.89
CA LYS A 311 12.78 -7.07 14.99
C LYS A 311 11.47 -6.32 14.69
N LYS A 312 10.57 -6.96 13.94
CA LYS A 312 9.20 -6.49 13.68
C LYS A 312 8.32 -6.79 14.92
N PRO A 313 7.79 -5.78 15.66
CA PRO A 313 6.84 -6.01 16.76
C PRO A 313 5.62 -6.80 16.28
N ALA A 314 4.96 -7.56 17.17
CA ALA A 314 3.81 -8.39 16.80
C ALA A 314 2.68 -7.57 16.16
N GLU A 315 2.37 -6.40 16.70
CA GLU A 315 1.38 -5.46 16.15
C GLU A 315 1.74 -4.96 14.75
N TYR A 316 3.03 -4.71 14.49
CA TYR A 316 3.50 -4.31 13.17
C TYR A 316 3.42 -5.46 12.16
N LYS A 317 3.71 -6.70 12.59
CA LYS A 317 3.53 -7.89 11.75
C LYS A 317 2.05 -8.10 11.40
N ALA A 318 1.15 -7.91 12.36
CA ALA A 318 -0.29 -7.96 12.13
C ALA A 318 -0.73 -6.91 11.11
N LEU A 319 -0.32 -5.66 11.30
CA LEU A 319 -0.64 -4.55 10.41
C LEU A 319 -0.11 -4.77 8.98
N ILE A 320 1.17 -5.16 8.84
CA ILE A 320 1.74 -5.53 7.53
C ILE A 320 0.98 -6.70 6.91
N ARG A 321 0.54 -7.69 7.69
CA ARG A 321 -0.19 -8.83 7.12
C ARG A 321 -1.52 -8.42 6.47
N TYR A 322 -2.11 -7.28 6.81
CA TYR A 322 -3.31 -6.77 6.15
C TYR A 322 -3.04 -5.64 5.14
N ILE A 323 -1.99 -4.85 5.36
CA ILE A 323 -1.65 -3.69 4.51
C ILE A 323 -0.64 -4.06 3.41
N PHE A 324 0.29 -4.97 3.67
CA PHE A 324 1.23 -5.50 2.69
C PHE A 324 1.41 -7.02 2.86
N PRO A 325 0.34 -7.85 2.83
CA PRO A 325 0.53 -9.30 2.76
C PRO A 325 1.54 -9.65 1.65
N GLY A 326 2.40 -10.63 1.87
CA GLY A 326 3.36 -10.99 0.81
C GLY A 326 4.38 -9.89 0.42
N GLY A 327 4.47 -8.74 1.12
CA GLY A 327 5.53 -7.73 0.96
C GLY A 327 6.56 -7.75 2.11
N GLU A 328 7.83 -7.42 1.83
CA GLU A 328 8.83 -7.09 2.85
C GLU A 328 9.47 -5.73 2.53
N LEU A 329 9.23 -4.75 3.38
CA LEU A 329 9.77 -3.40 3.21
C LEU A 329 11.17 -3.29 3.81
N ASP A 330 12.12 -2.84 2.99
CA ASP A 330 13.47 -2.46 3.41
C ASP A 330 13.49 -1.00 3.93
N HIS A 331 14.68 -0.42 4.02
CA HIS A 331 14.87 1.00 4.26
C HIS A 331 15.81 1.56 3.20
N ILE A 332 15.71 2.86 2.88
CA ILE A 332 16.50 3.47 1.79
C ILE A 332 18.00 3.17 1.86
N GLY A 333 18.63 3.25 3.05
CA GLY A 333 20.06 2.93 3.19
C GLY A 333 20.43 1.47 2.85
N MET A 334 19.49 0.51 2.93
CA MET A 334 19.70 -0.87 2.50
C MET A 334 19.64 -0.95 0.97
N SER A 335 18.66 -0.30 0.34
CA SER A 335 18.54 -0.25 -1.11
C SER A 335 19.78 0.38 -1.75
N LEU A 336 20.25 1.51 -1.21
CA LEU A 336 21.46 2.20 -1.70
C LEU A 336 22.71 1.32 -1.56
N ARG A 337 22.90 0.69 -0.40
CA ARG A 337 24.02 -0.24 -0.19
C ARG A 337 23.98 -1.39 -1.19
N ASN A 338 22.81 -1.99 -1.42
CA ASN A 338 22.68 -3.13 -2.33
C ASN A 338 22.94 -2.72 -3.78
N LEU A 339 22.47 -1.54 -4.21
CA LEU A 339 22.78 -0.97 -5.52
C LEU A 339 24.28 -0.80 -5.72
N GLU A 340 24.95 -0.10 -4.79
CA GLU A 340 26.39 0.16 -4.89
C GLU A 340 27.22 -1.13 -4.83
N ALA A 341 26.88 -2.04 -3.91
CA ALA A 341 27.55 -3.35 -3.78
C ALA A 341 27.39 -4.19 -5.04
N THR A 342 26.30 -4.01 -5.79
CA THR A 342 26.06 -4.71 -7.05
C THR A 342 26.72 -4.00 -8.24
N GLY A 343 27.39 -2.86 -8.06
CA GLY A 343 28.10 -2.15 -9.12
C GLY A 343 27.22 -1.18 -9.90
N PHE A 344 26.23 -0.59 -9.24
CA PHE A 344 25.59 0.64 -9.69
C PHE A 344 26.27 1.85 -9.05
N GLU A 345 26.09 3.01 -9.68
CA GLU A 345 26.44 4.32 -9.14
C GLU A 345 25.15 5.11 -8.97
N VAL A 346 24.85 5.57 -7.75
CA VAL A 346 23.61 6.29 -7.44
C VAL A 346 23.79 7.78 -7.73
N HIS A 347 22.84 8.37 -8.47
CA HIS A 347 22.87 9.79 -8.88
C HIS A 347 21.80 10.64 -8.22
N ASP A 348 20.66 10.05 -7.88
CA ASP A 348 19.53 10.77 -7.29
C ASP A 348 18.73 9.86 -6.34
N VAL A 349 18.25 10.45 -5.26
CA VAL A 349 17.29 9.83 -4.34
C VAL A 349 16.25 10.88 -3.98
N GLU A 350 15.01 10.66 -4.38
CA GLU A 350 13.90 11.57 -4.09
C GLU A 350 12.84 10.86 -3.26
N GLY A 351 12.44 11.47 -2.14
CA GLY A 351 11.40 10.93 -1.27
C GLY A 351 10.02 11.40 -1.70
N TRP A 352 9.09 10.46 -1.93
CA TRP A 352 7.75 10.72 -2.46
C TRP A 352 6.62 10.36 -1.48
N ARG A 353 6.92 10.38 -0.18
CA ARG A 353 6.02 9.92 0.89
C ARG A 353 4.66 10.63 0.84
N GLU A 354 4.68 11.95 0.74
CA GLU A 354 3.48 12.78 0.72
C GLU A 354 2.66 12.54 -0.56
N HIS A 355 3.31 12.34 -1.70
CA HIS A 355 2.62 11.99 -2.94
C HIS A 355 1.86 10.65 -2.81
N TYR A 356 2.43 9.66 -2.12
CA TYR A 356 1.72 8.40 -1.90
C TYR A 356 0.58 8.55 -0.88
N ALA A 357 0.74 9.42 0.13
CA ALA A 357 -0.37 9.75 1.02
C ALA A 357 -1.56 10.33 0.24
N TYR A 358 -1.33 11.29 -0.66
CA TYR A 358 -2.39 11.81 -1.54
C TYR A 358 -2.95 10.75 -2.47
N THR A 359 -2.10 9.96 -3.14
CA THR A 359 -2.51 8.88 -4.06
C THR A 359 -3.49 7.92 -3.38
N THR A 360 -3.13 7.41 -2.21
CA THR A 360 -3.92 6.40 -1.49
C THR A 360 -5.16 7.00 -0.81
N SER A 361 -5.12 8.27 -0.43
CA SER A 361 -6.31 9.02 -0.02
C SER A 361 -7.32 9.15 -1.16
N HIS A 362 -6.87 9.49 -2.38
CA HIS A 362 -7.73 9.51 -3.57
C HIS A 362 -8.33 8.13 -3.88
N TRP A 363 -7.52 7.06 -3.84
CA TRP A 363 -8.01 5.69 -4.04
C TRP A 363 -9.08 5.32 -3.00
N ALA A 364 -8.80 5.54 -1.72
CA ALA A 364 -9.74 5.22 -0.65
C ALA A 364 -11.05 6.02 -0.81
N THR A 365 -10.95 7.31 -1.12
CA THR A 365 -12.11 8.19 -1.32
C THR A 365 -12.95 7.74 -2.52
N ARG A 366 -12.33 7.46 -3.68
CA ARG A 366 -13.01 6.97 -4.88
C ARG A 366 -13.72 5.64 -4.60
N LEU A 367 -13.03 4.67 -3.99
CA LEU A 367 -13.62 3.37 -3.66
C LEU A 367 -14.82 3.51 -2.71
N MET A 368 -14.65 4.28 -1.62
CA MET A 368 -15.72 4.48 -0.64
C MET A 368 -16.92 5.24 -1.22
N SER A 369 -16.70 6.15 -2.17
CA SER A 369 -17.78 6.88 -2.85
C SER A 369 -18.61 6.01 -3.81
N ARG A 370 -18.06 4.87 -4.26
CA ARG A 370 -18.70 3.89 -5.15
C ARG A 370 -18.98 2.58 -4.43
N LYS A 371 -19.36 2.68 -3.15
CA LYS A 371 -19.55 1.53 -2.25
C LYS A 371 -20.51 0.50 -2.81
N GLU A 372 -21.67 0.91 -3.31
CA GLU A 372 -22.71 0.01 -3.79
C GLU A 372 -22.23 -0.79 -5.00
N GLU A 373 -21.56 -0.14 -5.95
CA GLU A 373 -20.93 -0.78 -7.12
C GLU A 373 -19.83 -1.76 -6.69
N ALA A 374 -18.95 -1.33 -5.77
CA ALA A 374 -17.88 -2.16 -5.25
C ALA A 374 -18.43 -3.42 -4.54
N ILE A 375 -19.46 -3.28 -3.72
CA ILE A 375 -20.11 -4.41 -3.04
C ILE A 375 -20.76 -5.36 -4.05
N ALA A 376 -21.35 -4.84 -5.13
CA ALA A 376 -21.91 -5.67 -6.19
C ALA A 376 -20.86 -6.53 -6.90
N LEU A 377 -19.64 -6.00 -7.09
CA LEU A 377 -18.54 -6.72 -7.74
C LEU A 377 -17.85 -7.76 -6.84
N VAL A 378 -17.59 -7.42 -5.57
CA VAL A 378 -16.70 -8.25 -4.71
C VAL A 378 -17.32 -8.72 -3.39
N GLY A 379 -18.56 -8.29 -3.09
CA GLY A 379 -19.24 -8.55 -1.83
C GLY A 379 -18.82 -7.59 -0.70
N GLU A 380 -19.67 -7.52 0.34
CA GLU A 380 -19.49 -6.56 1.45
C GLU A 380 -18.21 -6.80 2.26
N GLU A 381 -17.84 -8.05 2.52
CA GLU A 381 -16.64 -8.39 3.30
C GLU A 381 -15.35 -7.94 2.58
N THR A 382 -15.25 -8.22 1.27
CA THR A 382 -14.10 -7.83 0.45
C THR A 382 -14.01 -6.31 0.32
N PHE A 383 -15.13 -5.62 0.06
CA PHE A 383 -15.17 -4.16 0.04
C PHE A 383 -14.68 -3.56 1.37
N ARG A 384 -15.18 -4.07 2.51
CA ARG A 384 -14.79 -3.57 3.83
C ARG A 384 -13.32 -3.79 4.13
N MET A 385 -12.74 -4.91 3.68
CA MET A 385 -11.30 -5.16 3.76
C MET A 385 -10.52 -4.15 2.92
N TRP A 386 -10.91 -3.92 1.67
CA TRP A 386 -10.25 -2.96 0.77
C TRP A 386 -10.34 -1.51 1.26
N ALA A 387 -11.50 -1.08 1.76
CA ALA A 387 -11.68 0.25 2.32
C ALA A 387 -10.78 0.47 3.54
N LEU A 388 -10.71 -0.50 4.46
CA LEU A 388 -9.82 -0.44 5.61
C LEU A 388 -8.34 -0.44 5.19
N TYR A 389 -8.01 -1.26 4.21
CA TYR A 389 -6.67 -1.37 3.67
C TYR A 389 -6.18 -0.05 3.08
N LEU A 390 -6.89 0.53 2.11
CA LEU A 390 -6.49 1.77 1.44
C LEU A 390 -6.41 2.95 2.42
N ALA A 391 -7.37 3.08 3.34
CA ALA A 391 -7.31 4.08 4.40
C ALA A 391 -6.09 3.86 5.32
N GLY A 392 -5.81 2.61 5.68
CA GLY A 392 -4.65 2.23 6.49
C GLY A 392 -3.31 2.57 5.81
N VAL A 393 -3.17 2.30 4.51
CA VAL A 393 -1.97 2.68 3.71
C VAL A 393 -1.78 4.19 3.72
N SER A 394 -2.85 4.94 3.43
CA SER A 394 -2.81 6.41 3.40
C SER A 394 -2.33 6.98 4.73
N LEU A 395 -2.92 6.54 5.84
CA LEU A 395 -2.47 6.95 7.18
C LEU A 395 -1.02 6.53 7.48
N ALA A 396 -0.56 5.39 6.94
CA ALA A 396 0.80 4.94 7.16
C ALA A 396 1.85 5.86 6.50
N PHE A 397 1.56 6.35 5.29
CA PHE A 397 2.39 7.34 4.58
C PHE A 397 2.27 8.73 5.20
N GLU A 398 1.06 9.20 5.50
CA GLU A 398 0.81 10.50 6.13
C GLU A 398 1.58 10.63 7.46
N ARG A 399 1.65 9.55 8.24
CA ARG A 399 2.36 9.50 9.55
C ARG A 399 3.84 9.14 9.43
N GLY A 400 4.34 8.85 8.22
CA GLY A 400 5.73 8.51 7.96
C GLY A 400 6.20 7.16 8.51
N SER A 401 5.26 6.25 8.78
CA SER A 401 5.58 4.85 9.12
C SER A 401 5.90 4.00 7.90
N ALA A 402 5.38 4.41 6.73
CA ALA A 402 5.82 4.00 5.41
C ALA A 402 6.43 5.21 4.68
N GLN A 403 7.39 4.94 3.80
CA GLN A 403 8.05 5.92 2.96
C GLN A 403 8.14 5.35 1.55
N ILE A 404 8.41 6.17 0.56
CA ILE A 404 8.67 5.70 -0.80
C ILE A 404 9.76 6.58 -1.41
N PHE A 405 10.65 5.98 -2.18
CA PHE A 405 11.73 6.69 -2.84
C PHE A 405 11.78 6.34 -4.32
N GLN A 406 12.14 7.33 -5.14
CA GLN A 406 12.72 7.08 -6.46
C GLN A 406 14.23 7.21 -6.35
N THR A 407 14.95 6.17 -6.77
CA THR A 407 16.40 6.15 -6.83
C THR A 407 16.83 5.99 -8.29
N VAL A 408 17.60 6.95 -8.79
CA VAL A 408 18.21 6.88 -10.12
C VAL A 408 19.65 6.43 -9.97
N ALA A 409 20.03 5.39 -10.69
CA ALA A 409 21.38 4.86 -10.69
C ALA A 409 21.82 4.47 -12.11
N THR A 410 23.12 4.48 -12.38
CA THR A 410 23.67 3.96 -13.63
C THR A 410 24.44 2.69 -13.40
N ARG A 411 24.50 1.80 -14.40
CA ARG A 411 25.48 0.70 -14.36
C ARG A 411 26.89 1.29 -14.41
N LYS A 412 27.67 1.07 -13.35
CA LYS A 412 29.00 1.65 -13.18
C LYS A 412 29.95 1.23 -14.31
N THR A 413 30.77 2.17 -14.76
CA THR A 413 31.91 1.91 -15.65
C THR A 413 33.19 2.52 -15.06
N LYS A 414 34.33 2.37 -15.74
CA LYS A 414 35.60 3.02 -15.32
C LYS A 414 35.71 4.48 -15.80
N SER A 415 34.70 5.01 -16.49
CA SER A 415 34.65 6.36 -17.03
C SER A 415 33.45 7.14 -16.46
N PHE A 416 33.24 8.36 -16.91
CA PHE A 416 32.09 9.18 -16.55
C PHE A 416 30.77 8.44 -16.80
N SER A 417 29.82 8.62 -15.89
CA SER A 417 28.50 7.98 -15.94
C SER A 417 27.66 8.42 -17.14
N GLY A 418 27.94 9.58 -17.73
CA GLY A 418 27.12 10.20 -18.77
C GLY A 418 25.93 10.98 -18.24
N MET A 419 25.75 11.05 -16.92
CA MET A 419 24.73 11.90 -16.30
C MET A 419 25.16 13.38 -16.36
N PRO A 420 24.23 14.32 -16.62
CA PRO A 420 24.56 15.74 -16.61
C PRO A 420 24.81 16.24 -15.19
N LEU A 421 25.55 17.35 -15.10
CA LEU A 421 25.98 17.94 -13.83
C LEU A 421 24.81 18.45 -12.97
N THR A 422 23.66 18.76 -13.56
CA THR A 422 22.50 19.29 -12.84
C THR A 422 21.21 18.55 -13.19
N ARG A 423 20.24 18.65 -12.28
CA ARG A 423 18.87 18.13 -12.44
C ARG A 423 17.91 19.14 -13.06
N ALA A 424 18.39 20.31 -13.50
CA ALA A 424 17.52 21.40 -13.96
C ALA A 424 16.61 20.99 -15.12
N SER A 425 17.10 20.16 -16.04
CA SER A 425 16.31 19.64 -17.16
C SER A 425 15.14 18.76 -16.75
N LEU A 426 15.13 18.19 -15.53
CA LEU A 426 13.99 17.42 -15.05
C LEU A 426 12.76 18.29 -14.77
N TYR A 427 12.95 19.58 -14.49
CA TYR A 427 11.88 20.46 -14.01
C TYR A 427 11.45 21.51 -15.04
N LYS A 428 12.20 21.69 -16.12
CA LYS A 428 11.80 22.57 -17.23
C LYS A 428 10.69 21.90 -18.03
N ARG A 429 9.53 22.55 -18.11
CA ARG A 429 8.49 22.15 -19.07
C ARG A 429 8.85 22.74 -20.43
N GLU A 430 8.59 21.99 -21.51
CA GLU A 430 8.98 22.37 -22.89
C GLU A 430 8.44 23.74 -23.36
N ASN A 431 7.50 24.35 -22.62
CA ASN A 431 6.92 25.66 -22.93
C ASN A 431 7.47 26.83 -22.09
N GLU A 432 8.47 26.63 -21.24
CA GLU A 432 9.18 27.73 -20.58
C GLU A 432 10.41 28.12 -21.43
N THR A 433 10.15 28.82 -22.53
CA THR A 433 11.20 29.60 -23.23
C THR A 433 11.78 30.60 -22.25
N CYS A 434 13.12 30.57 -22.16
CA CYS A 434 13.93 31.46 -21.32
C CYS A 434 13.71 32.93 -21.66
#